data_AF-A0AA40C804-F1
#
_entry.id   AF-A0AA40C804-F1
#
_cell.length_a   1.000
_cell.length_b   1.000
_cell.length_c   1.000
_cell.angle_alpha   90.00
_cell.angle_beta   90.00
_cell.angle_gamma   90.00
#
_symmetry.space_group_name_H-M   'P 1'
#
loop_
_entity.id
_entity.type
_entity.pdbx_description
1 polymer ?
#
loop_
_entity_poly.entity_id
_entity_poly.type
_entity_poly.pdbx_seq_one_letter_code
_entity_poly.pdbx_strand_id
1 'polypeptide(L)'
;MVVVLSPSFLPLVALATGVVAAPIREGFSEVLSSLLFPRADSFECPVFKNWSGARERCSGDAIIWNNKTTAGKHVTYYVTPNDKTIVGSGAARRKAAVEMVEGALNKGLAYYEKWGIGVNVYLGMVGELNAWGSANPSTDSRGNLDHCDVIIRYPGAKEDPVVTLRTMKSTVHELYHCVQYAQNLNGRNSGSSAQRDWWMEGSARFFDGVMYPITKKDNILGRGQFPEEYDPKISLVDQSYEAALFYHYLHNAGTTPDQINDWVATKAGRNTVGEDLADLEKTPLFVDNWHGFAEAYVNNKVNYTTEIPINIVTPLSPIETRPLAEDVGGKYTTTSRRTGGFRFILGRYTLPARTRYSGSVASGTTATCSWRVARGEWQPVSANFDVTGAGPVEVLCSCTKATGCSSQFGFERTA
;
A
#
# COMPACT_ATOMS: atom_id res chain seq x y z
N MET A 1 -0.02 53.00 -27.32
CA MET A 1 0.55 51.74 -27.82
C MET A 1 0.04 51.56 -29.24
N VAL A 2 0.97 51.51 -30.19
CA VAL A 2 0.75 51.78 -31.61
C VAL A 2 0.37 50.49 -32.35
N VAL A 3 -0.65 50.58 -33.20
CA VAL A 3 -0.99 49.61 -34.24
C VAL A 3 -0.14 49.93 -35.48
N VAL A 4 0.58 48.95 -36.03
CA VAL A 4 1.15 49.03 -37.40
C VAL A 4 0.89 47.70 -38.11
N LEU A 5 0.37 47.82 -39.34
CA LEU A 5 0.01 46.76 -40.27
C LEU A 5 1.19 46.36 -41.18
N SER A 6 1.17 45.08 -41.58
CA SER A 6 1.69 44.38 -42.79
C SER A 6 2.26 45.21 -43.98
N PRO A 7 3.21 44.63 -44.76
CA PRO A 7 2.84 44.19 -46.12
C PRO A 7 3.40 42.80 -46.58
N SER A 8 2.46 41.99 -47.08
CA SER A 8 2.44 41.01 -48.19
C SER A 8 3.69 40.81 -49.08
N PHE A 9 3.99 39.55 -49.48
CA PHE A 9 3.82 38.97 -50.85
C PHE A 9 4.51 37.57 -51.00
N LEU A 10 3.84 36.69 -51.76
CA LEU A 10 4.08 35.29 -52.20
C LEU A 10 5.25 35.11 -53.21
N PRO A 11 5.71 33.90 -53.66
CA PRO A 11 4.93 32.67 -54.00
C PRO A 11 5.54 31.33 -53.52
N LEU A 12 4.73 30.30 -53.21
CA LEU A 12 4.07 29.32 -54.09
C LEU A 12 4.98 28.71 -55.18
N VAL A 13 5.59 27.55 -54.87
CA VAL A 13 5.97 26.55 -55.87
C VAL A 13 5.34 25.23 -55.45
N ALA A 14 4.32 24.83 -56.22
CA ALA A 14 3.79 23.49 -56.23
C ALA A 14 4.63 22.64 -57.18
N LEU A 15 5.12 21.49 -56.71
CA LEU A 15 5.58 20.41 -57.57
C LEU A 15 4.82 19.16 -57.15
N ALA A 16 3.83 18.85 -57.98
CA ALA A 16 3.11 17.61 -57.98
C ALA A 16 4.02 16.51 -58.54
N THR A 17 4.31 15.49 -57.72
CA THR A 17 4.62 14.16 -58.23
C THR A 17 3.64 13.19 -57.58
N GLY A 18 2.69 12.72 -58.40
CA GLY A 18 1.79 11.65 -58.04
C GLY A 18 2.58 10.36 -57.85
N VAL A 19 2.62 9.89 -56.61
CA VAL A 19 2.82 8.48 -56.31
C VAL A 19 1.56 8.05 -55.57
N VAL A 20 0.69 7.33 -56.28
CA VAL A 20 -0.45 6.66 -55.67
C VAL A 20 0.14 5.59 -54.74
N ALA A 21 0.14 5.87 -53.44
CA ALA A 21 0.51 4.90 -52.44
C ALA A 21 -0.53 3.76 -52.48
N ALA A 22 -0.11 2.60 -53.00
CA ALA A 22 -0.86 1.36 -52.83
C ALA A 22 -1.04 1.09 -51.32
N PRO A 23 -2.18 0.55 -50.87
CA PRO A 23 -2.36 0.18 -49.49
C PRO A 23 -1.28 -0.84 -49.10
N ILE A 24 -0.43 -0.45 -48.15
CA ILE A 24 0.57 -1.32 -47.56
C ILE A 24 -0.19 -2.49 -46.91
N ARG A 25 -0.04 -3.68 -47.51
CA ARG A 25 -0.53 -4.95 -46.94
C ARG A 25 -0.04 -5.09 -45.49
N GLU A 26 -0.92 -5.60 -44.62
CA GLU A 26 -0.72 -5.88 -43.19
C GLU A 26 0.48 -6.79 -42.84
N GLY A 27 1.32 -7.18 -43.80
CA GLY A 27 2.51 -8.01 -43.58
C GLY A 27 3.81 -7.24 -43.23
N PHE A 28 3.84 -5.92 -43.33
CA PHE A 28 5.06 -5.14 -43.03
C PHE A 28 5.29 -4.88 -41.52
N SER A 29 4.28 -5.12 -40.67
CA SER A 29 4.39 -4.94 -39.21
C SER A 29 5.23 -6.03 -38.54
N GLU A 30 5.28 -7.24 -39.10
CA GLU A 30 6.05 -8.34 -38.49
C GLU A 30 7.56 -8.16 -38.70
N VAL A 31 7.98 -7.58 -39.82
CA VAL A 31 9.40 -7.36 -40.14
C VAL A 31 10.01 -6.19 -39.34
N LEU A 32 9.22 -5.18 -39.00
CA LEU A 32 9.66 -4.11 -38.08
C LEU A 32 9.74 -4.59 -36.62
N SER A 33 8.94 -5.59 -36.24
CA SER A 33 9.06 -6.19 -34.91
C SER A 33 10.39 -6.93 -34.75
N SER A 34 10.89 -7.63 -35.77
CA SER A 34 12.21 -8.29 -35.68
C SER A 34 13.41 -7.33 -35.77
N LEU A 35 13.24 -6.13 -36.31
CA LEU A 35 14.29 -5.09 -36.40
C LEU A 35 14.40 -4.20 -35.15
N LEU A 36 13.38 -4.17 -34.28
CA LEU A 36 13.42 -3.44 -33.01
C LEU A 36 13.93 -4.29 -31.82
N PHE A 37 14.20 -5.58 -32.03
CA PHE A 37 14.55 -6.54 -30.99
C PHE A 37 15.83 -7.30 -31.38
N PRO A 38 17.02 -6.82 -31.02
CA PRO A 38 18.25 -7.57 -31.26
C PRO A 38 18.17 -8.92 -30.51
N ARG A 39 18.30 -10.02 -31.25
CA ARG A 39 18.56 -11.34 -30.64
C ARG A 39 19.95 -11.29 -30.03
N ALA A 40 20.02 -11.32 -28.70
CA ALA A 40 21.28 -11.44 -27.99
C ALA A 40 21.50 -12.92 -27.67
N ASP A 41 22.32 -13.60 -28.49
CA ASP A 41 22.52 -15.06 -28.41
C ASP A 41 23.26 -15.54 -27.13
N SER A 42 23.49 -14.67 -26.15
CA SER A 42 24.08 -15.05 -24.86
C SER A 42 23.87 -14.01 -23.75
N PHE A 43 22.67 -13.46 -23.61
CA PHE A 43 22.37 -12.52 -22.52
C PHE A 43 21.84 -13.25 -21.27
N GLU A 44 22.64 -13.35 -20.21
CA GLU A 44 22.10 -13.71 -18.89
C GLU A 44 21.25 -12.54 -18.39
N CYS A 45 19.92 -12.66 -18.43
CA CYS A 45 19.03 -11.62 -17.95
C CYS A 45 19.24 -11.41 -16.43
N PRO A 46 19.84 -10.28 -15.99
CA PRO A 46 20.24 -10.10 -14.60
C PRO A 46 19.06 -10.24 -13.63
N VAL A 47 17.92 -9.66 -14.02
CA VAL A 47 16.64 -9.67 -13.28
C VAL A 47 16.19 -11.04 -12.86
N PHE A 48 16.41 -12.05 -13.71
CA PHE A 48 15.87 -13.38 -13.47
C PHE A 48 16.89 -14.30 -12.81
N LYS A 49 18.15 -13.91 -12.65
CA LYS A 49 19.24 -14.80 -12.19
C LYS A 49 18.93 -15.52 -10.86
N ASN A 50 18.17 -14.87 -9.98
CA ASN A 50 17.81 -15.40 -8.66
C ASN A 50 16.45 -16.12 -8.63
N TRP A 51 15.77 -16.27 -9.77
CA TRP A 51 14.48 -16.92 -9.83
C TRP A 51 14.60 -18.42 -10.15
N SER A 52 13.87 -19.27 -9.44
CA SER A 52 13.80 -20.70 -9.75
C SER A 52 13.29 -20.90 -11.19
N GLY A 53 14.10 -21.56 -12.04
CA GLY A 53 13.80 -21.75 -13.47
C GLY A 53 14.36 -20.66 -14.40
N ALA A 54 15.15 -19.72 -13.89
CA ALA A 54 15.77 -18.65 -14.69
C ALA A 54 16.54 -19.11 -15.92
N ARG A 55 17.29 -20.21 -15.80
CA ARG A 55 18.10 -20.76 -16.90
C ARG A 55 17.24 -21.16 -18.10
N GLU A 56 16.01 -21.65 -17.89
CA GLU A 56 15.09 -22.03 -18.96
C GLU A 56 14.32 -20.83 -19.53
N ARG A 57 14.12 -19.77 -18.73
CA ARG A 57 13.35 -18.58 -19.14
C ARG A 57 14.20 -17.51 -19.83
N CYS A 58 15.51 -17.51 -19.59
CA CYS A 58 16.47 -16.60 -20.21
C CYS A 58 17.21 -17.22 -21.39
N SER A 59 17.12 -18.55 -21.61
CA SER A 59 17.75 -19.19 -22.76
C SER A 59 16.94 -18.93 -24.03
N GLY A 60 17.56 -18.24 -24.98
CA GLY A 60 17.18 -18.27 -26.40
C GLY A 60 16.43 -17.06 -26.93
N ASP A 61 15.59 -16.38 -26.14
CA ASP A 61 14.69 -15.37 -26.73
C ASP A 61 14.43 -14.12 -25.88
N ALA A 62 14.96 -13.95 -24.66
CA ALA A 62 14.68 -12.75 -23.86
C ALA A 62 14.93 -11.45 -24.64
N ILE A 63 13.85 -10.73 -24.97
CA ILE A 63 13.93 -9.51 -25.76
C ILE A 63 14.23 -8.36 -24.80
N ILE A 64 15.41 -7.75 -24.96
CA ILE A 64 15.65 -6.40 -24.45
C ILE A 64 14.70 -5.50 -25.25
N TRP A 65 13.65 -5.03 -24.58
CA TRP A 65 12.62 -4.26 -25.25
C TRP A 65 13.05 -2.80 -25.42
N ASN A 66 13.74 -2.24 -24.42
CA ASN A 66 14.27 -0.88 -24.47
C ASN A 66 15.29 -0.58 -23.36
N ASN A 67 16.19 0.36 -23.63
CA ASN A 67 17.02 1.03 -22.64
C ASN A 67 16.62 2.51 -22.64
N LYS A 68 16.06 3.01 -21.54
CA LYS A 68 15.67 4.41 -21.41
C LYS A 68 16.26 5.03 -20.17
N THR A 69 16.52 6.33 -20.25
CA THR A 69 16.76 7.16 -19.07
C THR A 69 15.45 7.82 -18.69
N THR A 70 14.87 7.43 -17.56
CA THR A 70 13.68 8.09 -16.97
C THR A 70 14.13 8.79 -15.70
N ALA A 71 13.81 10.09 -15.55
CA ALA A 71 14.16 10.87 -14.36
C ALA A 71 15.66 10.73 -13.99
N GLY A 72 16.53 10.72 -15.00
CA GLY A 72 17.98 10.53 -14.80
C GLY A 72 18.42 9.12 -14.39
N LYS A 73 17.53 8.13 -14.38
CA LYS A 73 17.83 6.72 -14.03
C LYS A 73 17.81 5.82 -15.25
N HIS A 74 18.77 4.92 -15.35
CA HIS A 74 18.77 3.89 -16.38
C HIS A 74 17.76 2.81 -16.01
N VAL A 75 16.75 2.67 -16.87
CA VAL A 75 15.77 1.58 -16.81
C VAL A 75 15.99 0.69 -18.02
N THR A 76 16.22 -0.60 -17.75
CA THR A 76 16.26 -1.63 -18.79
C THR A 76 15.02 -2.50 -18.69
N TYR A 77 14.32 -2.67 -19.81
CA TYR A 77 13.09 -3.44 -19.89
C TYR A 77 13.37 -4.81 -20.50
N TYR A 78 12.98 -5.87 -19.77
CA TYR A 78 13.05 -7.24 -20.22
C TYR A 78 11.65 -7.84 -20.31
N VAL A 79 11.34 -8.49 -21.43
CA VAL A 79 10.11 -9.26 -21.59
C VAL A 79 10.49 -10.70 -21.90
N THR A 80 10.00 -11.66 -21.11
CA THR A 80 10.23 -13.09 -21.37
C THR A 80 9.27 -13.56 -22.48
N PRO A 81 9.76 -13.90 -23.68
CA PRO A 81 8.92 -14.19 -24.84
C PRO A 81 8.66 -15.69 -25.00
N ASN A 82 9.00 -16.52 -24.03
CA ASN A 82 8.54 -17.91 -23.98
C ASN A 82 7.28 -18.07 -23.13
N ASP A 83 6.74 -16.97 -22.60
CA ASP A 83 5.50 -17.01 -21.86
C ASP A 83 4.29 -17.05 -22.80
N LYS A 84 3.69 -18.23 -22.96
CA LYS A 84 2.54 -18.45 -23.86
C LYS A 84 1.39 -17.46 -23.60
N THR A 85 1.25 -16.94 -22.38
CA THR A 85 0.20 -15.95 -22.04
C THR A 85 0.50 -14.56 -22.61
N ILE A 86 1.77 -14.16 -22.68
CA ILE A 86 2.19 -12.87 -23.26
C ILE A 86 2.39 -12.99 -24.77
N VAL A 87 2.93 -14.10 -25.25
CA VAL A 87 3.19 -14.36 -26.67
C VAL A 87 1.89 -14.46 -27.45
N GLY A 88 0.90 -15.16 -26.90
CA GLY A 88 -0.42 -15.32 -27.49
C GLY A 88 -1.27 -14.04 -27.51
N SER A 89 -0.87 -12.98 -26.80
CA SER A 89 -1.66 -11.75 -26.65
C SER A 89 -1.62 -10.79 -27.86
N GLY A 90 -0.74 -11.03 -28.84
CA GLY A 90 -0.54 -10.15 -30.01
C GLY A 90 0.40 -8.96 -29.72
N ALA A 91 1.02 -8.41 -30.76
CA ALA A 91 2.05 -7.37 -30.62
C ALA A 91 1.53 -6.06 -30.03
N ALA A 92 0.35 -5.59 -30.47
CA ALA A 92 -0.26 -4.36 -29.96
C ALA A 92 -0.53 -4.41 -28.46
N ARG A 93 -0.96 -5.57 -27.97
CA ARG A 93 -1.28 -5.77 -26.57
C ARG A 93 -0.07 -5.86 -25.67
N ARG A 94 0.99 -6.53 -26.13
CA ARG A 94 2.30 -6.48 -25.46
C ARG A 94 2.79 -5.05 -25.34
N LYS A 95 2.70 -4.27 -26.42
CA LYS A 95 3.06 -2.85 -26.42
C LYS A 95 2.26 -2.07 -25.37
N ALA A 96 0.94 -2.21 -25.34
CA ALA A 96 0.08 -1.55 -24.34
C ALA A 96 0.43 -1.95 -22.90
N ALA A 97 0.71 -3.24 -22.66
CA ALA A 97 1.11 -3.72 -21.34
C ALA A 97 2.43 -3.10 -20.88
N VAL A 98 3.40 -2.98 -21.79
CA VAL A 98 4.67 -2.32 -21.45
C VAL A 98 4.50 -0.82 -21.27
N GLU A 99 3.74 -0.13 -22.13
CA GLU A 99 3.46 1.30 -21.98
C GLU A 99 2.78 1.62 -20.64
N MET A 100 1.87 0.75 -20.19
CA MET A 100 1.25 0.85 -18.86
C MET A 100 2.29 0.71 -17.73
N VAL A 101 3.13 -0.33 -17.76
CA VAL A 101 4.14 -0.55 -16.73
C VAL A 101 5.18 0.57 -16.74
N GLU A 102 5.61 1.02 -17.92
CA GLU A 102 6.49 2.18 -18.09
C GLU A 102 5.85 3.44 -17.51
N GLY A 103 4.56 3.70 -17.76
CA GLY A 103 3.84 4.83 -17.17
C GLY A 103 3.83 4.79 -15.64
N ALA A 104 3.57 3.60 -15.06
CA ALA A 104 3.58 3.41 -13.61
C ALA A 104 4.98 3.54 -13.01
N LEU A 105 5.99 2.98 -13.67
CA LEU A 105 7.38 3.10 -13.27
C LEU A 105 7.82 4.57 -13.29
N ASN A 106 7.53 5.31 -14.36
CA ASN A 106 7.89 6.72 -14.49
C ASN A 106 7.24 7.56 -13.38
N LYS A 107 5.96 7.30 -13.08
CA LYS A 107 5.25 7.96 -11.98
C LYS A 107 5.88 7.65 -10.62
N GLY A 108 6.18 6.38 -10.37
CA GLY A 108 6.82 5.95 -9.12
C GLY A 108 8.23 6.52 -8.95
N LEU A 109 9.07 6.46 -9.98
CA LEU A 109 10.44 6.98 -9.96
C LEU A 109 10.45 8.48 -9.67
N ALA A 110 9.61 9.25 -10.35
CA ALA A 110 9.48 10.69 -10.10
C ALA A 110 9.05 11.00 -8.67
N TYR A 111 8.17 10.18 -8.08
CA TYR A 111 7.70 10.38 -6.72
C TYR A 111 8.72 9.96 -5.65
N TYR A 112 9.45 8.86 -5.88
CA TYR A 112 10.42 8.28 -4.94
C TYR A 112 11.83 8.84 -5.08
N GLU A 113 12.12 9.65 -6.10
CA GLU A 113 13.45 10.24 -6.33
C GLU A 113 14.03 10.90 -5.08
N LYS A 114 13.20 11.64 -4.34
CA LYS A 114 13.57 12.33 -3.09
C LYS A 114 14.06 11.41 -1.97
N TRP A 115 13.73 10.11 -2.02
CA TRP A 115 14.14 9.13 -1.01
C TRP A 115 15.36 8.32 -1.42
N GLY A 116 16.02 8.73 -2.50
CA GLY A 116 17.27 8.11 -2.91
C GLY A 116 17.07 6.76 -3.58
N ILE A 117 16.04 6.61 -4.42
CA ILE A 117 16.01 5.56 -5.45
C ILE A 117 17.08 5.85 -6.52
N GLY A 118 18.33 5.91 -6.07
CA GLY A 118 19.52 6.21 -6.86
C GLY A 118 19.96 5.06 -7.74
N VAL A 119 19.32 3.91 -7.58
CA VAL A 119 19.75 2.62 -8.11
C VAL A 119 19.16 2.35 -9.48
N ASN A 120 19.91 1.62 -10.30
CA ASN A 120 19.39 1.16 -11.59
C ASN A 120 18.19 0.23 -11.34
N VAL A 121 17.11 0.44 -12.08
CA VAL A 121 15.93 -0.41 -11.99
C VAL A 121 15.87 -1.29 -13.23
N TYR A 122 15.94 -2.58 -13.00
CA TYR A 122 15.78 -3.55 -14.06
C TYR A 122 14.37 -4.13 -13.98
N LEU A 123 13.59 -3.96 -15.04
CA LEU A 123 12.18 -4.33 -15.05
C LEU A 123 11.98 -5.58 -15.90
N GLY A 124 11.54 -6.67 -15.27
CA GLY A 124 11.13 -7.90 -15.95
C GLY A 124 9.61 -8.02 -16.02
N MET A 125 9.06 -8.33 -17.19
CA MET A 125 7.65 -8.72 -17.34
C MET A 125 7.51 -10.21 -17.62
N VAL A 126 6.65 -10.89 -16.85
CA VAL A 126 6.40 -12.33 -16.96
C VAL A 126 4.90 -12.61 -17.02
N GLY A 127 4.49 -13.63 -17.76
CA GLY A 127 3.08 -13.94 -17.95
C GLY A 127 2.56 -14.93 -16.91
N GLU A 128 1.62 -14.53 -16.07
CA GLU A 128 1.08 -15.42 -15.05
C GLU A 128 -0.38 -15.17 -14.78
N LEU A 129 -1.14 -16.17 -14.35
CA LEU A 129 -2.59 -16.04 -14.10
C LEU A 129 -2.98 -14.89 -13.14
N ASN A 130 -2.03 -14.38 -12.35
CA ASN A 130 -2.24 -13.34 -11.37
C ASN A 130 -1.31 -12.15 -11.63
N ALA A 131 -1.83 -10.93 -11.47
CA ALA A 131 -1.00 -9.73 -11.41
C ALA A 131 -0.35 -9.62 -10.03
N TRP A 132 0.97 -9.76 -9.96
CA TRP A 132 1.77 -9.55 -8.74
C TRP A 132 3.19 -9.13 -9.11
N GLY A 133 3.88 -8.51 -8.16
CA GLY A 133 5.24 -8.06 -8.34
C GLY A 133 6.22 -8.76 -7.40
N SER A 134 7.50 -8.56 -7.65
CA SER A 134 8.55 -8.76 -6.65
C SER A 134 9.73 -7.82 -6.93
N ALA A 135 10.25 -7.20 -5.88
CA ALA A 135 11.51 -6.46 -5.90
C ALA A 135 12.64 -7.27 -5.27
N ASN A 136 13.81 -7.27 -5.92
CA ASN A 136 15.02 -7.89 -5.41
C ASN A 136 16.19 -6.90 -5.47
N PRO A 137 16.78 -6.53 -4.33
CA PRO A 137 18.01 -5.77 -4.31
C PRO A 137 19.17 -6.66 -4.76
N SER A 138 20.08 -6.07 -5.52
CA SER A 138 21.35 -6.65 -5.89
C SER A 138 22.46 -5.78 -5.32
N THR A 139 23.46 -6.41 -4.71
CA THR A 139 24.54 -5.70 -4.02
C THR A 139 25.85 -5.80 -4.78
N ASP A 140 26.66 -4.73 -4.75
CA ASP A 140 28.02 -4.74 -5.24
C ASP A 140 28.94 -5.62 -4.37
N SER A 141 30.21 -5.75 -4.75
CA SER A 141 31.21 -6.53 -4.00
C SER A 141 31.54 -5.98 -2.61
N ARG A 142 31.05 -4.78 -2.27
CA ARG A 142 31.20 -4.13 -0.97
C ARG A 142 29.93 -4.25 -0.11
N GLY A 143 28.88 -4.87 -0.63
CA GLY A 143 27.59 -5.02 0.04
C GLY A 143 26.68 -3.79 -0.07
N ASN A 144 27.02 -2.79 -0.88
CA ASN A 144 26.14 -1.65 -1.15
C ASN A 144 25.09 -2.03 -2.19
N LEU A 145 23.94 -1.37 -2.16
CA LEU A 145 22.91 -1.59 -3.17
C LEU A 145 23.41 -1.08 -4.53
N ASP A 146 23.58 -1.98 -5.49
CA ASP A 146 24.01 -1.67 -6.86
C ASP A 146 22.79 -1.36 -7.74
N HIS A 147 21.82 -2.28 -7.74
CA HIS A 147 20.59 -2.15 -8.49
C HIS A 147 19.41 -2.83 -7.78
N CYS A 148 18.20 -2.51 -8.24
CA CYS A 148 16.98 -3.17 -7.81
C CYS A 148 16.29 -3.81 -9.02
N ASP A 149 16.10 -5.13 -8.96
CA ASP A 149 15.37 -5.89 -9.95
C ASP A 149 13.89 -5.90 -9.58
N VAL A 150 13.05 -5.29 -10.42
CA VAL A 150 11.59 -5.30 -10.27
C VAL A 150 11.02 -6.27 -11.30
N ILE A 151 10.31 -7.29 -10.84
CA ILE A 151 9.62 -8.24 -11.70
C ILE A 151 8.12 -8.01 -11.57
N ILE A 152 7.45 -7.74 -12.68
CA ILE A 152 6.02 -7.54 -12.76
C ILE A 152 5.40 -8.69 -13.54
N ARG A 153 4.47 -9.38 -12.91
CA ARG A 153 3.76 -10.50 -13.51
C ARG A 153 2.43 -9.99 -14.05
N TYR A 154 2.20 -10.21 -15.34
CA TYR A 154 1.08 -9.65 -16.07
C TYR A 154 0.22 -10.78 -16.65
N PRO A 155 -1.08 -10.85 -16.34
CA PRO A 155 -1.89 -12.01 -16.70
C PRO A 155 -2.29 -12.18 -18.15
N GLY A 156 -1.86 -11.31 -19.06
CA GLY A 156 -1.83 -11.58 -20.50
C GLY A 156 -3.17 -11.83 -21.21
N ALA A 157 -4.28 -12.03 -20.48
CA ALA A 157 -5.46 -12.72 -21.01
C ALA A 157 -6.58 -11.78 -21.48
N LYS A 158 -6.90 -10.66 -20.79
CA LYS A 158 -7.83 -9.63 -21.32
C LYS A 158 -7.41 -8.18 -20.99
N GLU A 159 -7.77 -7.22 -21.84
CA GLU A 159 -7.79 -5.78 -21.51
C GLU A 159 -8.88 -5.56 -20.46
N ASP A 160 -8.54 -5.90 -19.22
CA ASP A 160 -9.39 -5.73 -18.07
C ASP A 160 -8.86 -4.51 -17.29
N PRO A 161 -9.63 -3.42 -17.16
CA PRO A 161 -9.24 -2.25 -16.39
C PRO A 161 -8.76 -2.59 -14.97
N VAL A 162 -9.32 -3.64 -14.37
CA VAL A 162 -8.94 -4.14 -13.05
C VAL A 162 -7.53 -4.74 -13.06
N VAL A 163 -7.21 -5.52 -14.10
CA VAL A 163 -5.85 -6.06 -14.31
C VAL A 163 -4.87 -4.91 -14.53
N THR A 164 -5.23 -3.95 -15.36
CA THR A 164 -4.40 -2.76 -15.65
C THR A 164 -4.09 -2.00 -14.36
N LEU A 165 -5.10 -1.68 -13.55
CA LEU A 165 -4.92 -1.01 -12.27
C LEU A 165 -4.04 -1.81 -11.31
N ARG A 166 -4.29 -3.11 -11.18
CA ARG A 166 -3.46 -3.99 -10.33
C ARG A 166 -2.01 -4.03 -10.78
N THR A 167 -1.75 -4.12 -12.08
CA THR A 167 -0.39 -4.11 -12.61
C THR A 167 0.31 -2.78 -12.31
N MET A 168 -0.34 -1.63 -12.53
CA MET A 168 0.23 -0.33 -12.18
C MET A 168 0.53 -0.21 -10.68
N LYS A 169 -0.39 -0.64 -9.82
CA LYS A 169 -0.21 -0.69 -8.36
C LYS A 169 0.97 -1.57 -7.97
N SER A 170 1.04 -2.81 -8.47
CA SER A 170 2.17 -3.70 -8.24
C SER A 170 3.49 -3.06 -8.68
N THR A 171 3.52 -2.38 -9.82
CA THR A 171 4.75 -1.70 -10.28
C THR A 171 5.26 -0.67 -9.27
N VAL A 172 4.41 0.21 -8.77
CA VAL A 172 4.85 1.24 -7.80
C VAL A 172 5.03 0.69 -6.38
N HIS A 173 4.34 -0.41 -6.03
CA HIS A 173 4.55 -1.18 -4.81
C HIS A 173 5.97 -1.76 -4.77
N GLU A 174 6.35 -2.51 -5.81
CA GLU A 174 7.70 -3.08 -5.91
C GLU A 174 8.78 -2.00 -5.98
N LEU A 175 8.50 -0.89 -6.66
CA LEU A 175 9.44 0.21 -6.72
C LEU A 175 9.66 0.86 -5.34
N TYR A 176 8.65 0.87 -4.46
CA TYR A 176 8.86 1.33 -3.09
C TYR A 176 9.74 0.39 -2.27
N HIS A 177 9.64 -0.93 -2.49
CA HIS A 177 10.59 -1.87 -1.88
C HIS A 177 12.04 -1.54 -2.27
N CYS A 178 12.30 -1.03 -3.47
CA CYS A 178 13.63 -0.54 -3.83
C CYS A 178 14.08 0.66 -2.99
N VAL A 179 13.18 1.58 -2.62
CA VAL A 179 13.47 2.68 -1.66
C VAL A 179 13.81 2.09 -0.31
N GLN A 180 12.98 1.18 0.19
CA GLN A 180 13.21 0.51 1.46
C GLN A 180 14.56 -0.20 1.46
N TYR A 181 14.95 -0.88 0.38
CA TYR A 181 16.25 -1.51 0.27
C TYR A 181 17.38 -0.48 0.24
N ALA A 182 17.24 0.61 -0.50
CA ALA A 182 18.27 1.65 -0.55
C ALA A 182 18.54 2.27 0.84
N GLN A 183 17.49 2.42 1.65
CA GLN A 183 17.57 3.00 3.00
C GLN A 183 17.84 1.95 4.09
N ASN A 184 17.51 0.69 3.83
CA ASN A 184 17.47 -0.38 4.82
C ASN A 184 17.80 -1.76 4.22
N LEU A 185 18.96 -1.86 3.55
CA LEU A 185 19.46 -3.13 3.02
C LEU A 185 19.63 -4.21 4.11
N ASN A 186 20.09 -3.81 5.30
CA ASN A 186 20.41 -4.75 6.38
C ASN A 186 19.16 -5.36 7.02
N GLY A 187 18.04 -4.63 7.10
CA GLY A 187 16.79 -5.11 7.70
C GLY A 187 16.07 -6.18 6.87
N ARG A 188 16.38 -6.35 5.58
CA ARG A 188 15.81 -7.44 4.75
C ARG A 188 16.38 -8.81 5.12
N ASN A 189 17.67 -8.84 5.45
CA ASN A 189 18.41 -10.09 5.69
C ASN A 189 18.18 -10.66 7.10
N SER A 190 17.34 -10.02 7.89
CA SER A 190 17.22 -10.26 9.32
C SER A 190 15.75 -10.42 9.74
N GLY A 191 15.48 -11.41 10.60
CA GLY A 191 14.12 -11.82 10.99
C GLY A 191 13.39 -12.73 9.97
N SER A 192 12.28 -13.33 10.38
CA SER A 192 11.38 -14.05 9.45
C SER A 192 10.49 -13.05 8.70
N SER A 193 10.13 -13.35 7.44
CA SER A 193 9.35 -12.44 6.58
C SER A 193 8.08 -11.95 7.28
N ALA A 194 7.31 -12.87 7.85
CA ALA A 194 6.03 -12.56 8.48
C ALA A 194 6.09 -11.49 9.59
N GLN A 195 7.24 -11.30 10.25
CA GLN A 195 7.37 -10.37 11.38
C GLN A 195 7.57 -8.91 10.96
N ARG A 196 8.03 -8.67 9.73
CA ARG A 196 8.31 -7.32 9.19
C ARG A 196 7.32 -6.89 8.12
N ASP A 197 6.51 -7.83 7.61
CA ASP A 197 5.59 -7.58 6.50
C ASP A 197 4.61 -6.43 6.79
N TRP A 198 4.17 -6.27 8.04
CA TRP A 198 3.23 -5.20 8.39
C TRP A 198 3.74 -3.79 8.04
N TRP A 199 5.03 -3.52 8.26
CA TRP A 199 5.63 -2.25 7.87
C TRP A 199 6.26 -2.31 6.48
N MET A 200 6.81 -3.45 6.06
CA MET A 200 7.46 -3.58 4.75
C MET A 200 6.42 -3.59 3.62
N GLU A 201 5.49 -4.53 3.65
CA GLU A 201 4.41 -4.68 2.65
C GLU A 201 3.31 -3.64 2.88
N GLY A 202 2.94 -3.38 4.14
CA GLY A 202 1.91 -2.40 4.48
C GLY A 202 2.24 -0.98 4.02
N SER A 203 3.50 -0.53 4.19
CA SER A 203 3.89 0.80 3.69
C SER A 203 4.02 0.84 2.16
N ALA A 204 4.54 -0.22 1.52
CA ALA A 204 4.59 -0.30 0.06
C ALA A 204 3.18 -0.24 -0.57
N ARG A 205 2.21 -0.92 0.06
CA ARG A 205 0.82 -0.88 -0.36
C ARG A 205 0.14 0.45 -0.03
N PHE A 206 0.56 1.17 1.00
CA PHE A 206 0.14 2.56 1.22
C PHE A 206 0.56 3.47 0.05
N PHE A 207 1.83 3.41 -0.38
CA PHE A 207 2.31 4.28 -1.45
C PHE A 207 1.67 3.98 -2.80
N ASP A 208 1.40 2.71 -3.11
CA ASP A 208 0.63 2.39 -4.30
C ASP A 208 -0.81 2.90 -4.24
N GLY A 209 -1.39 2.98 -3.03
CA GLY A 209 -2.73 3.51 -2.78
C GLY A 209 -2.80 5.01 -2.96
N VAL A 210 -1.74 5.73 -2.58
CA VAL A 210 -1.60 7.17 -2.83
C VAL A 210 -1.53 7.46 -4.33
N MET A 211 -0.77 6.66 -5.10
CA MET A 211 -0.59 6.89 -6.53
C MET A 211 -1.75 6.38 -7.38
N TYR A 212 -2.32 5.24 -7.01
CA TYR A 212 -3.35 4.53 -7.75
C TYR A 212 -4.46 4.12 -6.77
N PRO A 213 -5.25 5.10 -6.32
CA PRO A 213 -6.36 4.86 -5.41
C PRO A 213 -7.42 3.99 -6.10
N ILE A 214 -8.07 3.15 -5.31
CA ILE A 214 -9.10 2.23 -5.81
C ILE A 214 -10.47 2.77 -5.44
N THR A 215 -11.41 2.63 -6.37
CA THR A 215 -12.82 2.95 -6.17
C THR A 215 -13.62 1.67 -5.97
N LYS A 216 -14.83 1.81 -5.41
CA LYS A 216 -15.78 0.69 -5.23
C LYS A 216 -16.07 -0.08 -6.54
N LYS A 217 -15.88 0.54 -7.71
CA LYS A 217 -16.17 -0.06 -9.02
C LYS A 217 -15.09 -1.06 -9.47
N ASP A 218 -13.90 -1.03 -8.89
CA ASP A 218 -12.76 -1.78 -9.39
C ASP A 218 -12.74 -3.26 -8.92
N ASN A 219 -13.59 -3.63 -7.96
CA ASN A 219 -13.82 -5.02 -7.47
C ASN A 219 -12.56 -5.91 -7.39
N ILE A 220 -11.51 -5.40 -6.73
CA ILE A 220 -10.21 -6.09 -6.62
C ILE A 220 -10.07 -7.04 -5.43
N LEU A 221 -11.14 -7.28 -4.67
CA LEU A 221 -11.11 -7.90 -3.34
C LEU A 221 -10.89 -9.43 -3.37
N GLY A 222 -10.43 -9.98 -2.23
CA GLY A 222 -10.49 -11.41 -1.91
C GLY A 222 -9.14 -12.14 -1.97
N ARG A 223 -8.03 -11.45 -1.69
CA ARG A 223 -6.68 -12.05 -1.78
C ARG A 223 -5.75 -11.79 -0.59
N GLY A 224 -6.17 -11.03 0.41
CA GLY A 224 -5.33 -10.58 1.54
C GLY A 224 -4.19 -9.68 1.07
N GLN A 225 -4.47 -8.79 0.11
CA GLN A 225 -3.42 -7.99 -0.55
C GLN A 225 -3.70 -6.50 -0.55
N PHE A 226 -4.80 -6.06 0.06
CA PHE A 226 -5.29 -4.69 -0.04
C PHE A 226 -5.77 -4.16 1.31
N PRO A 227 -5.70 -2.84 1.56
CA PRO A 227 -6.10 -2.24 2.83
C PRO A 227 -7.58 -2.48 3.18
N GLU A 228 -8.44 -2.69 2.18
CA GLU A 228 -9.85 -3.05 2.36
C GLU A 228 -10.04 -4.32 3.19
N GLU A 229 -9.07 -5.24 3.15
CA GLU A 229 -9.11 -6.57 3.76
C GLU A 229 -8.61 -6.60 5.21
N TYR A 230 -8.30 -5.43 5.82
CA TYR A 230 -7.90 -5.30 7.22
C TYR A 230 -8.84 -6.02 8.18
N ASP A 231 -8.27 -6.91 9.00
CA ASP A 231 -9.00 -7.65 10.04
C ASP A 231 -8.63 -7.10 11.43
N PRO A 232 -9.56 -6.43 12.12
CA PRO A 232 -9.33 -5.85 13.45
C PRO A 232 -9.17 -6.90 14.55
N LYS A 233 -9.39 -8.18 14.25
CA LYS A 233 -9.09 -9.31 15.15
C LYS A 233 -7.61 -9.71 15.10
N ILE A 234 -6.89 -9.31 14.06
CA ILE A 234 -5.46 -9.51 13.91
C ILE A 234 -4.73 -8.26 14.43
N SER A 235 -3.62 -8.44 15.14
CA SER A 235 -2.81 -7.31 15.61
C SER A 235 -2.21 -6.57 14.42
N LEU A 236 -2.04 -5.24 14.49
CA LEU A 236 -1.40 -4.47 13.40
C LEU A 236 -0.08 -5.11 12.95
N VAL A 237 0.78 -5.49 13.90
CA VAL A 237 2.11 -6.08 13.64
C VAL A 237 2.07 -7.52 13.13
N ASP A 238 0.91 -8.18 13.17
CA ASP A 238 0.70 -9.54 12.65
C ASP A 238 0.03 -9.53 11.27
N GLN A 239 -0.23 -8.35 10.69
CA GLN A 239 -0.77 -8.20 9.34
C GLN A 239 0.35 -8.00 8.30
N SER A 240 0.02 -8.08 7.02
CA SER A 240 0.97 -7.83 5.91
C SER A 240 0.49 -6.62 5.12
N TYR A 241 0.01 -6.82 3.89
CA TYR A 241 -0.53 -5.78 3.02
C TYR A 241 -1.68 -4.99 3.64
N GLU A 242 -2.52 -5.64 4.44
CA GLU A 242 -3.69 -5.03 5.05
C GLU A 242 -3.31 -3.89 6.00
N ALA A 243 -2.11 -3.94 6.60
CA ALA A 243 -1.60 -2.88 7.46
C ALA A 243 -1.52 -1.52 6.75
N ALA A 244 -1.54 -1.48 5.40
CA ALA A 244 -1.69 -0.26 4.61
C ALA A 244 -2.87 0.62 5.04
N LEU A 245 -3.96 0.04 5.56
CA LEU A 245 -5.11 0.81 6.05
C LEU A 245 -4.71 1.76 7.17
N PHE A 246 -3.83 1.34 8.07
CA PHE A 246 -3.34 2.19 9.15
C PHE A 246 -2.47 3.34 8.62
N TYR A 247 -1.61 3.08 7.64
CA TYR A 247 -0.80 4.13 7.01
C TYR A 247 -1.66 5.15 6.24
N HIS A 248 -2.71 4.70 5.57
CA HIS A 248 -3.69 5.61 4.96
C HIS A 248 -4.40 6.47 6.00
N TYR A 249 -4.78 5.90 7.14
CA TYR A 249 -5.32 6.68 8.25
C TYR A 249 -4.31 7.72 8.75
N LEU A 250 -3.04 7.35 9.01
CA LEU A 250 -2.01 8.31 9.43
C LEU A 250 -1.93 9.48 8.46
N HIS A 251 -1.98 9.18 7.16
CA HIS A 251 -1.98 10.19 6.12
C HIS A 251 -3.22 11.10 6.17
N ASN A 252 -4.41 10.52 6.33
CA ASN A 252 -5.66 11.29 6.49
C ASN A 252 -5.65 12.15 7.76
N ALA A 253 -4.94 11.75 8.80
CA ALA A 253 -4.75 12.47 10.05
C ALA A 253 -3.66 13.55 9.99
N GLY A 254 -3.05 13.80 8.83
CA GLY A 254 -2.08 14.86 8.60
C GLY A 254 -0.62 14.41 8.56
N THR A 255 -0.35 13.11 8.69
CA THR A 255 1.01 12.58 8.50
C THR A 255 1.39 12.66 7.03
N THR A 256 2.54 13.25 6.73
CA THR A 256 3.02 13.35 5.36
C THR A 256 3.58 12.01 4.87
N PRO A 257 3.53 11.73 3.56
CA PRO A 257 4.23 10.60 2.96
C PRO A 257 5.73 10.53 3.33
N ASP A 258 6.38 11.68 3.49
CA ASP A 258 7.79 11.77 3.92
C ASP A 258 7.99 11.28 5.36
N GLN A 259 7.15 11.70 6.30
CA GLN A 259 7.22 11.23 7.68
C GLN A 259 6.98 9.71 7.80
N ILE A 260 6.09 9.15 6.97
CA ILE A 260 5.87 7.70 6.91
C ILE A 260 7.15 7.01 6.39
N ASN A 261 7.74 7.51 5.30
CA ASN A 261 8.99 6.95 4.77
C ASN A 261 10.14 7.04 5.77
N ASP A 262 10.33 8.20 6.42
CA ASP A 262 11.38 8.41 7.40
C ASP A 262 11.27 7.42 8.57
N TRP A 263 10.04 7.18 9.05
CA TRP A 263 9.79 6.17 10.06
C TRP A 263 10.10 4.75 9.56
N VAL A 264 9.74 4.39 8.31
CA VAL A 264 10.08 3.09 7.70
C VAL A 264 11.60 2.92 7.60
N ALA A 265 12.33 3.98 7.25
CA ALA A 265 13.79 3.96 7.17
C ALA A 265 14.46 3.65 8.52
N THR A 266 13.83 4.03 9.65
CA THR A 266 14.34 3.71 10.99
C THR A 266 14.24 2.22 11.37
N LYS A 267 13.57 1.39 10.55
CA LYS A 267 13.41 -0.05 10.82
C LYS A 267 14.63 -0.89 10.49
N ALA A 268 15.76 -0.23 10.23
CA ALA A 268 16.98 -0.93 9.89
C ALA A 268 17.48 -1.84 11.02
N GLY A 269 17.73 -3.10 10.65
CA GLY A 269 18.24 -4.14 11.56
C GLY A 269 17.26 -4.64 12.62
N ARG A 270 15.96 -4.32 12.52
CA ARG A 270 14.92 -4.85 13.42
C ARG A 270 14.35 -6.16 12.93
N ASN A 271 14.27 -7.13 13.82
CA ASN A 271 14.20 -8.54 13.45
C ASN A 271 13.12 -9.30 14.19
N THR A 272 12.45 -8.66 15.15
CA THR A 272 11.45 -9.31 15.98
C THR A 272 10.23 -8.42 16.16
N VAL A 273 9.06 -9.05 16.27
CA VAL A 273 7.81 -8.38 16.64
C VAL A 273 7.95 -7.62 17.97
N GLY A 274 8.77 -8.13 18.89
CA GLY A 274 9.03 -7.47 20.17
C GLY A 274 9.74 -6.12 20.03
N GLU A 275 10.72 -6.01 19.13
CA GLU A 275 11.40 -4.74 18.82
C GLU A 275 10.47 -3.74 18.16
N ASP A 276 9.63 -4.20 17.22
CA ASP A 276 8.64 -3.35 16.58
C ASP A 276 7.59 -2.84 17.56
N LEU A 277 7.07 -3.70 18.43
CA LEU A 277 6.15 -3.29 19.49
C LEU A 277 6.80 -2.29 20.45
N ALA A 278 8.02 -2.55 20.90
CA ALA A 278 8.72 -1.67 21.84
C ALA A 278 9.01 -0.28 21.26
N ASP A 279 9.21 -0.18 19.95
CA ASP A 279 9.36 1.10 19.27
C ASP A 279 8.04 1.80 19.02
N LEU A 280 7.01 1.05 18.61
CA LEU A 280 5.67 1.60 18.42
C LEU A 280 5.12 2.19 19.71
N GLU A 281 5.36 1.54 20.85
CA GLU A 281 5.01 2.04 22.18
C GLU A 281 5.69 3.38 22.53
N LYS A 282 6.79 3.72 21.86
CA LYS A 282 7.58 4.93 22.10
C LYS A 282 7.46 5.97 20.99
N THR A 283 6.84 5.62 19.86
CA THR A 283 6.76 6.50 18.70
C THR A 283 5.48 7.33 18.77
N PRO A 284 5.55 8.66 19.03
CA PRO A 284 4.35 9.49 19.18
C PRO A 284 3.41 9.41 17.97
N LEU A 285 4.00 9.33 16.76
CA LEU A 285 3.27 9.16 15.51
C LEU A 285 2.26 8.01 15.55
N PHE A 286 2.56 6.92 16.27
CA PHE A 286 1.67 5.75 16.36
C PHE A 286 0.79 5.82 17.60
N VAL A 287 1.37 6.16 18.77
CA VAL A 287 0.63 6.22 20.03
C VAL A 287 -0.53 7.22 19.95
N ASP A 288 -0.28 8.42 19.43
CA ASP A 288 -1.27 9.50 19.38
C ASP A 288 -2.37 9.23 18.35
N ASN A 289 -2.05 8.44 17.33
CA ASN A 289 -2.94 8.17 16.20
C ASN A 289 -3.71 6.86 16.33
N TRP A 290 -3.30 5.96 17.22
CA TRP A 290 -3.92 4.64 17.35
C TRP A 290 -5.42 4.79 17.66
N HIS A 291 -5.82 5.53 18.70
CA HIS A 291 -7.25 5.69 19.02
C HIS A 291 -8.09 6.26 17.88
N GLY A 292 -7.59 7.28 17.19
CA GLY A 292 -8.30 7.87 16.06
C GLY A 292 -8.42 6.89 14.88
N PHE A 293 -7.45 6.01 14.68
CA PHE A 293 -7.55 4.93 13.68
C PHE A 293 -8.70 3.98 13.98
N ALA A 294 -8.85 3.53 15.23
CA ALA A 294 -9.95 2.66 15.63
C ALA A 294 -11.31 3.29 15.32
N GLU A 295 -11.44 4.58 15.65
CA GLU A 295 -12.65 5.34 15.38
C GLU A 295 -12.90 5.49 13.88
N ALA A 296 -11.88 5.83 13.10
CA ALA A 296 -11.99 5.98 11.66
C ALA A 296 -12.36 4.65 10.99
N TYR A 297 -11.77 3.53 11.43
CA TYR A 297 -12.08 2.18 10.96
C TYR A 297 -13.55 1.84 11.17
N VAL A 298 -14.06 1.99 12.40
CA VAL A 298 -15.44 1.63 12.76
C VAL A 298 -16.47 2.51 12.05
N ASN A 299 -16.11 3.76 11.77
CA ASN A 299 -16.97 4.69 11.04
C ASN A 299 -16.78 4.62 9.50
N ASN A 300 -15.94 3.73 8.99
CA ASN A 300 -15.59 3.63 7.57
C ASN A 300 -15.12 4.97 6.96
N LYS A 301 -14.24 5.66 7.69
CA LYS A 301 -13.70 7.00 7.37
C LYS A 301 -12.20 7.01 7.04
N VAL A 302 -11.67 5.87 6.59
CA VAL A 302 -10.30 5.79 6.09
C VAL A 302 -10.32 5.88 4.57
N ASN A 303 -9.46 6.69 4.00
CA ASN A 303 -9.44 7.03 2.58
C ASN A 303 -8.04 6.82 1.98
N TYR A 304 -7.95 6.38 0.72
CA TYR A 304 -6.68 6.23 -0.01
C TYR A 304 -5.92 7.56 -0.10
N THR A 305 -6.63 8.58 -0.54
CA THR A 305 -6.26 10.00 -0.51
C THR A 305 -7.26 10.73 0.38
N THR A 306 -7.18 12.03 0.57
CA THR A 306 -8.18 12.77 1.37
C THR A 306 -9.63 12.59 0.90
N GLU A 307 -9.85 12.21 -0.37
CA GLU A 307 -11.17 12.21 -1.01
C GLU A 307 -11.73 10.82 -1.36
N ILE A 308 -10.88 9.80 -1.49
CA ILE A 308 -11.30 8.50 -2.04
C ILE A 308 -11.42 7.46 -0.93
N PRO A 309 -12.65 7.08 -0.51
CA PRO A 309 -12.84 6.17 0.62
C PRO A 309 -12.36 4.75 0.31
N ILE A 310 -11.73 4.12 1.31
CA ILE A 310 -11.40 2.70 1.28
C ILE A 310 -12.63 1.92 1.73
N ASN A 311 -13.09 0.98 0.92
CA ASN A 311 -14.28 0.18 1.23
C ASN A 311 -13.91 -1.04 2.07
N ILE A 312 -13.89 -0.88 3.39
CA ILE A 312 -13.54 -1.93 4.35
C ILE A 312 -14.52 -3.12 4.23
N VAL A 313 -14.02 -4.32 3.94
CA VAL A 313 -14.86 -5.52 3.69
C VAL A 313 -15.17 -6.33 4.95
N THR A 314 -14.40 -6.09 6.01
CA THR A 314 -14.60 -6.72 7.32
C THR A 314 -15.09 -5.67 8.32
N PRO A 315 -16.18 -4.92 8.05
CA PRO A 315 -16.63 -3.93 9.00
C PRO A 315 -16.89 -4.64 10.33
N LEU A 316 -16.39 -4.08 11.42
CA LEU A 316 -16.85 -4.53 12.73
C LEU A 316 -18.37 -4.40 12.71
N SER A 317 -19.07 -5.50 13.00
CA SER A 317 -20.50 -5.42 13.30
C SER A 317 -20.69 -4.21 14.21
N PRO A 318 -21.66 -3.31 13.94
CA PRO A 318 -21.90 -2.15 14.78
C PRO A 318 -21.84 -2.64 16.21
N ILE A 319 -20.90 -2.10 16.99
CA ILE A 319 -20.65 -2.49 18.37
C ILE A 319 -22.01 -2.77 18.98
N GLU A 320 -22.26 -3.98 19.50
CA GLU A 320 -23.56 -4.30 20.08
C GLU A 320 -23.92 -3.18 21.06
N THR A 321 -24.81 -2.28 20.65
CA THR A 321 -25.35 -1.25 21.51
C THR A 321 -26.29 -1.99 22.43
N ARG A 322 -25.73 -2.50 23.53
CA ARG A 322 -26.54 -3.03 24.60
C ARG A 322 -27.15 -1.83 25.32
N PRO A 323 -28.48 -1.66 25.32
CA PRO A 323 -29.09 -0.74 26.24
C PRO A 323 -28.64 -1.17 27.64
N LEU A 324 -28.07 -0.23 28.39
CA LEU A 324 -27.87 -0.45 29.81
C LEU A 324 -29.27 -0.64 30.38
N ALA A 325 -29.55 -1.82 30.95
CA ALA A 325 -30.86 -2.12 31.51
C ALA A 325 -31.26 -0.97 32.45
N GLU A 326 -32.51 -0.51 32.35
CA GLU A 326 -33.02 0.71 33.01
C GLU A 326 -32.82 0.73 34.54
N ASP A 327 -32.54 -0.43 35.15
CA ASP A 327 -32.63 -0.63 36.60
C ASP A 327 -31.32 -0.98 37.36
N VAL A 328 -30.12 -0.98 36.77
CA VAL A 328 -28.96 -1.53 37.52
C VAL A 328 -27.64 -0.78 37.36
N GLY A 329 -27.04 -0.44 38.51
CA GLY A 329 -25.59 -0.38 38.70
C GLY A 329 -24.95 -1.74 38.41
N GLY A 330 -24.81 -2.04 37.12
CA GLY A 330 -24.24 -3.29 36.62
C GLY A 330 -22.75 -3.13 36.35
N LYS A 331 -21.96 -4.07 36.85
CA LYS A 331 -20.54 -4.21 36.48
C LYS A 331 -20.45 -4.92 35.13
N TYR A 332 -20.21 -4.19 34.04
CA TYR A 332 -20.09 -4.80 32.71
C TYR A 332 -18.65 -5.29 32.51
N THR A 333 -18.50 -6.59 32.34
CA THR A 333 -17.20 -7.23 32.19
C THR A 333 -17.04 -7.67 30.74
N THR A 334 -16.44 -6.81 29.92
CA THR A 334 -15.92 -7.20 28.60
C THR A 334 -14.56 -7.85 28.76
N THR A 335 -14.53 -9.15 29.11
CA THR A 335 -13.25 -9.86 29.18
C THR A 335 -12.76 -10.17 27.77
N SER A 336 -12.00 -9.25 27.17
CA SER A 336 -11.00 -9.63 26.19
C SER A 336 -9.91 -10.40 26.94
N ARG A 337 -9.63 -11.65 26.54
CA ARG A 337 -8.53 -12.44 27.10
C ARG A 337 -7.71 -12.97 25.94
N ARG A 338 -6.82 -12.14 25.38
CA ARG A 338 -5.82 -12.58 24.39
C ARG A 338 -4.51 -11.80 24.51
N THR A 339 -3.43 -12.48 24.17
CA THR A 339 -2.06 -11.98 24.00
C THR A 339 -1.91 -11.39 22.58
N GLY A 340 -1.19 -10.27 22.44
CA GLY A 340 -0.68 -9.72 21.17
C GLY A 340 -1.11 -8.28 20.84
N GLY A 341 -0.13 -7.35 20.87
CA GLY A 341 0.00 -6.06 20.15
C GLY A 341 -1.14 -5.05 20.07
N PHE A 342 -0.87 -3.96 19.33
CA PHE A 342 -1.78 -2.85 18.99
C PHE A 342 -3.14 -3.41 18.52
N ARG A 343 -4.10 -3.41 19.44
CA ARG A 343 -5.49 -3.84 19.24
C ARG A 343 -6.42 -2.84 19.91
N PHE A 344 -7.68 -2.81 19.48
CA PHE A 344 -8.72 -2.05 20.17
C PHE A 344 -9.86 -2.94 20.62
N ILE A 345 -10.40 -2.57 21.77
CA ILE A 345 -11.71 -3.00 22.24
C ILE A 345 -12.56 -1.74 22.22
N LEU A 346 -13.58 -1.73 21.38
CA LEU A 346 -14.53 -0.63 21.32
C LEU A 346 -15.87 -1.08 21.89
N GLY A 347 -16.31 -0.41 22.96
CA GLY A 347 -17.63 -0.56 23.55
C GLY A 347 -18.41 0.74 23.37
N ARG A 348 -19.64 0.67 22.84
CA ARG A 348 -20.57 1.80 22.80
C ARG A 348 -21.70 1.49 23.77
N TYR A 349 -21.82 2.32 24.80
CA TYR A 349 -22.83 2.20 25.84
C TYR A 349 -23.81 3.35 25.72
N THR A 350 -25.11 3.06 25.66
CA THR A 350 -26.11 4.15 25.71
C THR A 350 -26.48 4.38 27.16
N LEU A 351 -26.01 5.49 27.73
CA LEU A 351 -26.36 5.89 29.09
C LEU A 351 -27.65 6.73 29.07
N PRO A 352 -28.60 6.46 29.97
CA PRO A 352 -29.70 7.37 30.26
C PRO A 352 -29.24 8.82 30.48
N ALA A 353 -29.94 9.78 29.88
CA ALA A 353 -29.62 11.19 30.01
C ALA A 353 -29.75 11.68 31.47
N ARG A 354 -28.97 12.71 31.82
CA ARG A 354 -29.04 13.43 33.12
C ARG A 354 -28.75 12.56 34.35
N THR A 355 -28.00 11.49 34.17
CA THR A 355 -27.54 10.64 35.26
C THR A 355 -26.03 10.73 35.34
N ARG A 356 -25.48 10.93 36.54
CA ARG A 356 -24.03 10.87 36.74
C ARG A 356 -23.63 9.41 36.90
N TYR A 357 -22.66 8.98 36.10
CA TYR A 357 -22.10 7.63 36.18
C TYR A 357 -20.65 7.70 36.61
N SER A 358 -20.26 6.82 37.52
CA SER A 358 -18.85 6.49 37.74
C SER A 358 -18.50 5.27 36.91
N GLY A 359 -17.51 5.43 36.02
CA GLY A 359 -16.94 4.31 35.29
C GLY A 359 -15.65 3.83 35.95
N SER A 360 -15.47 2.51 36.09
CA SER A 360 -14.17 1.94 36.49
C SER A 360 -13.66 1.00 35.42
N VAL A 361 -12.36 1.10 35.14
CA VAL A 361 -11.65 0.17 34.26
C VAL A 361 -10.82 -0.74 35.12
N ALA A 362 -11.26 -1.99 35.24
CA ALA A 362 -10.35 -3.03 35.72
C ALA A 362 -9.42 -3.41 34.57
N SER A 363 -8.47 -2.53 34.27
CA SER A 363 -7.40 -2.81 33.32
C SER A 363 -6.27 -3.51 34.06
N GLY A 364 -5.72 -4.57 33.47
CA GLY A 364 -4.30 -4.85 33.72
C GLY A 364 -3.48 -3.59 33.43
N THR A 365 -2.24 -3.47 33.92
CA THR A 365 -1.36 -2.28 33.83
C THR A 365 -0.97 -1.86 32.39
N THR A 366 -1.71 -2.28 31.37
CA THR A 366 -1.32 -2.28 29.96
C THR A 366 -2.38 -1.75 28.99
N ALA A 367 -3.59 -1.41 29.46
CA ALA A 367 -4.64 -0.82 28.62
C ALA A 367 -4.77 0.69 28.87
N THR A 368 -4.77 1.48 27.80
CA THR A 368 -5.12 2.90 27.85
C THR A 368 -6.54 3.03 27.31
N CYS A 369 -7.43 3.55 28.14
CA CYS A 369 -8.82 3.74 27.80
C CYS A 369 -9.16 5.22 27.71
N SER A 370 -9.99 5.56 26.73
CA SER A 370 -10.56 6.88 26.54
C SER A 370 -12.07 6.73 26.46
N TRP A 371 -12.80 7.75 26.91
CA TRP A 371 -14.26 7.81 26.82
C TRP A 371 -14.71 9.15 26.26
N ARG A 372 -15.91 9.20 25.68
CA ARG A 372 -16.56 10.47 25.30
C ARG A 372 -18.08 10.36 25.37
N VAL A 373 -18.75 11.51 25.47
CA VAL A 373 -20.20 11.62 25.30
C VAL A 373 -20.51 12.03 23.86
N ALA A 374 -21.33 11.24 23.16
CA ALA A 374 -21.74 11.50 21.79
C ALA A 374 -20.54 11.79 20.85
N ARG A 375 -20.48 12.98 20.25
CA ARG A 375 -19.38 13.44 19.36
C ARG A 375 -18.41 14.40 20.07
N GLY A 376 -18.35 14.35 21.40
CA GLY A 376 -17.40 15.14 22.19
C GLY A 376 -15.95 14.69 22.02
N GLU A 377 -15.03 15.40 22.66
CA GLU A 377 -13.63 15.02 22.71
C GLU A 377 -13.41 13.78 23.58
N TRP A 378 -12.46 12.94 23.16
CA TRP A 378 -12.01 11.80 23.96
C TRP A 378 -11.31 12.29 25.23
N GLN A 379 -11.79 11.80 26.37
CA GLN A 379 -11.22 12.04 27.68
C GLN A 379 -10.52 10.77 28.16
N PRO A 380 -9.33 10.86 28.77
CA PRO A 380 -8.70 9.68 29.37
C PRO A 380 -9.60 9.12 30.47
N VAL A 381 -9.71 7.79 30.52
CA VAL A 381 -10.43 7.12 31.61
C VAL A 381 -9.53 7.06 32.85
N SER A 382 -9.85 7.86 33.87
CA SER A 382 -9.33 7.68 35.23
C SER A 382 -10.03 6.50 35.92
N ALA A 383 -9.48 6.02 37.04
CA ALA A 383 -10.06 4.92 37.82
C ALA A 383 -11.55 5.13 38.15
N ASN A 384 -11.96 6.40 38.28
CA ASN A 384 -13.35 6.85 38.31
C ASN A 384 -13.47 8.07 37.37
N PHE A 385 -14.47 8.11 36.51
CA PHE A 385 -14.81 9.30 35.70
C PHE A 385 -16.30 9.61 35.79
N ASP A 386 -16.65 10.89 35.86
CA ASP A 386 -18.03 11.37 35.90
C ASP A 386 -18.51 11.73 34.50
N VAL A 387 -19.49 10.97 34.00
CA VAL A 387 -20.20 11.34 32.78
C VAL A 387 -21.38 12.24 33.14
N THR A 388 -21.34 13.51 32.73
CA THR A 388 -22.50 14.41 32.83
C THR A 388 -22.92 14.86 31.43
N GLY A 389 -24.10 14.44 30.98
CA GLY A 389 -24.59 14.79 29.65
C GLY A 389 -25.78 13.93 29.19
N ALA A 390 -26.42 14.35 28.11
CA ALA A 390 -27.41 13.54 27.40
C ALA A 390 -26.74 12.95 26.16
N GLY A 391 -26.63 11.63 26.08
CA GLY A 391 -26.13 10.95 24.88
C GLY A 391 -25.44 9.61 25.16
N PRO A 392 -25.18 8.82 24.11
CA PRO A 392 -24.42 7.60 24.24
C PRO A 392 -22.99 7.91 24.70
N VAL A 393 -22.46 7.09 25.61
CA VAL A 393 -21.06 7.10 25.98
C VAL A 393 -20.31 6.04 25.20
N GLU A 394 -19.26 6.47 24.55
CA GLU A 394 -18.35 5.60 23.84
C GLU A 394 -17.13 5.40 24.71
N VAL A 395 -16.70 4.14 24.84
CA VAL A 395 -15.45 3.79 25.52
C VAL A 395 -14.60 3.03 24.53
N LEU A 396 -13.44 3.59 24.24
CA LEU A 396 -12.43 3.00 23.38
C LEU A 396 -11.24 2.66 24.25
N CYS A 397 -10.80 1.42 24.15
CA CYS A 397 -9.57 1.00 24.82
C CYS A 397 -8.61 0.45 23.82
N SER A 398 -7.39 0.96 23.89
CA SER A 398 -6.25 0.38 23.21
C SER A 398 -5.40 -0.40 24.18
N CYS A 399 -4.89 -1.51 23.71
CA CYS A 399 -3.83 -2.23 24.38
C CYS A 399 -2.58 -1.97 23.56
N THR A 400 -1.57 -1.36 24.17
CA THR A 400 -0.27 -1.17 23.50
C THR A 400 0.68 -2.33 23.82
N LYS A 401 0.55 -2.97 24.99
CA LYS A 401 1.45 -4.08 25.39
C LYS A 401 1.00 -5.46 24.92
N ALA A 402 1.99 -6.29 24.65
CA ALA A 402 1.87 -7.62 24.05
C ALA A 402 1.11 -8.69 24.86
N THR A 403 0.87 -8.52 26.17
CA THR A 403 0.23 -9.56 26.99
C THR A 403 -0.85 -9.02 27.93
N GLY A 404 -1.97 -9.75 28.01
CA GLY A 404 -2.94 -9.63 29.10
C GLY A 404 -3.90 -8.44 29.02
N CYS A 405 -4.48 -8.14 27.85
CA CYS A 405 -5.45 -7.05 27.78
C CYS A 405 -6.86 -7.52 28.13
N SER A 406 -7.23 -7.40 29.42
CA SER A 406 -8.61 -7.44 29.87
C SER A 406 -9.01 -6.06 30.37
N SER A 407 -10.15 -5.55 29.91
CA SER A 407 -10.74 -4.33 30.43
C SER A 407 -12.21 -4.60 30.79
N GLN A 408 -12.52 -4.50 32.08
CA GLN A 408 -13.92 -4.50 32.53
C GLN A 408 -14.36 -3.05 32.66
N PHE A 409 -15.54 -2.71 32.15
CA PHE A 409 -16.15 -1.38 32.31
C PHE A 409 -17.37 -1.51 33.21
N GLY A 410 -17.23 -1.16 34.48
CA GLY A 410 -18.41 -0.91 35.31
C GLY A 410 -18.95 0.48 35.01
N PHE A 411 -20.27 0.64 34.92
CA PHE A 411 -20.91 1.95 35.09
C PHE A 411 -21.83 1.85 36.30
N GLU A 412 -21.55 2.67 37.31
CA GLU A 412 -22.42 2.79 38.49
C GLU A 412 -23.14 4.13 38.43
N ARG A 413 -24.47 4.09 38.56
CA ARG A 413 -25.29 5.29 38.71
C ARG A 413 -24.98 5.90 40.08
N THR A 414 -24.43 7.10 40.10
CA THR A 414 -24.26 7.87 41.33
C THR A 414 -25.54 8.62 41.66
N ALA A 415 -25.87 8.68 42.95
CA ALA A 415 -27.09 9.30 43.47
C ALA A 415 -27.08 10.83 43.37
#